data_AF-A0A1I4D2U8-F1
#
_entry.id   AF-A0A1I4D2U8-F1
#
_cell.length_a   1.000
_cell.length_b   1.000
_cell.length_c   1.000
_cell.angle_alpha   90.00
_cell.angle_beta   90.00
_cell.angle_gamma   90.00
#
_symmetry.space_group_name_H-M   'P 1'
#
loop_
_entity.id
_entity.type
_entity.pdbx_description
1 polymer ?
#
loop_
_entity_poly.entity_id
_entity_poly.type
_entity_poly.pdbx_seq_one_letter_code
_entity_poly.pdbx_strand_id
1 'polypeptide(L)' 'MCIPKSTSSAYENDKVDIKESVLVELSEHLDITPNYLLGVEEKEEDAFDMEMKNLLRRITDDRAKAILVAQIKAVANI' A
#
# COMPACT_ATOMS: atom_id res chain seq x y z
N MET A 1 19.96 -11.89 7.77
CA MET A 1 19.06 -12.07 8.92
C MET A 1 19.60 -13.04 9.96
N CYS A 2 19.85 -12.55 11.18
CA CYS A 2 20.39 -13.34 12.29
C CYS A 2 19.37 -13.40 13.45
N ILE A 3 18.26 -14.10 13.24
CA ILE A 3 17.26 -14.34 14.30
C ILE A 3 17.32 -15.79 14.81
N PRO A 4 17.03 -16.04 16.10
CA PRO A 4 16.96 -17.40 16.63
C PRO A 4 15.87 -18.23 15.93
N LYS A 5 16.14 -19.53 15.70
CA LYS A 5 15.15 -20.46 15.10
C LYS A 5 13.84 -20.52 15.88
N SER A 6 13.91 -20.40 17.22
CA SER A 6 12.72 -20.34 18.07
C SER A 6 11.86 -19.11 17.79
N THR A 7 12.49 -17.98 17.47
CA THR A 7 11.80 -16.74 17.11
C THR A 7 11.16 -16.84 15.73
N SER A 8 11.87 -17.39 14.73
CA SER A 8 11.27 -17.68 13.42
C SER A 8 10.04 -18.57 13.55
N SER A 9 10.15 -19.67 14.31
CA SER A 9 9.04 -20.58 14.55
C SER A 9 7.88 -19.90 15.28
N ALA A 10 8.15 -19.00 16.22
CA ALA A 10 7.10 -18.24 16.90
C ALA A 10 6.35 -17.31 15.95
N TYR A 11 7.04 -16.67 15.00
CA TYR A 11 6.41 -15.85 13.96
C TYR A 11 5.54 -16.70 13.03
N GLU A 12 6.05 -17.82 12.52
CA GLU A 12 5.32 -18.70 11.59
C GLU A 12 4.07 -19.35 12.20
N ASN A 13 4.00 -19.46 13.52
CA ASN A 13 2.90 -20.08 14.24
C ASN A 13 2.00 -19.07 14.96
N ASP A 14 2.05 -17.80 14.57
CA ASP A 14 1.29 -16.68 15.17
C ASP A 14 1.36 -16.65 16.71
N LYS A 15 2.52 -17.00 17.27
CA LYS A 15 2.74 -16.96 18.73
C LYS A 15 3.22 -15.60 19.20
N VAL A 16 3.90 -14.86 18.32
CA VAL A 16 4.43 -13.52 18.57
C VAL A 16 4.33 -12.72 17.28
N ASP A 17 3.96 -11.44 17.39
CA ASP A 17 3.94 -10.54 16.23
C ASP A 17 5.36 -10.31 15.68
N ILE A 18 5.47 -10.33 14.35
CA ILE A 18 6.73 -10.03 13.67
C ILE A 18 7.08 -8.54 13.83
N LYS A 19 8.34 -8.26 14.15
CA LYS A 19 8.85 -6.89 14.20
C LYS A 19 8.98 -6.32 12.78
N GLU A 20 8.64 -5.04 12.62
CA GLU A 20 8.78 -4.31 11.34
C GLU A 20 10.19 -4.44 10.75
N SER A 21 11.24 -4.26 11.56
CA SER A 21 12.62 -4.38 11.09
C SER A 21 12.95 -5.77 10.52
N VAL A 22 12.32 -6.81 11.07
CA VAL A 22 12.49 -8.19 10.61
C VAL A 22 11.69 -8.43 9.33
N LEU A 23 10.49 -7.87 9.26
CA LEU A 23 9.64 -7.92 8.05
C LEU A 23 10.32 -7.27 6.85
N VAL A 24 10.94 -6.09 7.04
CA VAL A 24 11.71 -5.39 6.01
C VAL A 24 12.90 -6.24 5.57
N GLU A 25 13.71 -6.72 6.51
CA GLU A 25 14.87 -7.56 6.19
C GLU A 25 14.46 -8.85 5.45
N LEU A 26 13.37 -9.51 5.85
CA LEU A 26 12.81 -10.67 5.16
C LEU A 26 12.40 -10.35 3.72
N SER A 27 11.69 -9.24 3.52
CA SER A 27 11.23 -8.83 2.20
C SER A 27 12.39 -8.59 1.24
N GLU A 28 13.48 -7.98 1.71
CA GLU A 28 14.70 -7.75 0.93
C GLU A 28 15.40 -9.07 0.55
N HIS A 29 15.47 -10.03 1.47
CA HIS A 29 16.11 -11.33 1.19
C HIS A 29 15.29 -12.21 0.23
N LEU A 30 13.97 -12.02 0.20
CA LEU A 30 13.04 -12.79 -0.63
C LEU A 30 12.70 -12.11 -1.95
N ASP A 31 13.24 -10.91 -2.22
CA ASP A 31 12.94 -10.08 -3.40
C ASP A 31 11.42 -9.83 -3.60
N ILE A 32 10.73 -9.53 -2.50
CA ILE A 32 9.30 -9.22 -2.43
C ILE A 32 9.06 -7.95 -1.61
N THR A 33 7.83 -7.46 -1.57
CA THR A 33 7.48 -6.31 -0.73
C THR A 33 7.05 -6.74 0.68
N PRO A 34 7.24 -5.89 1.71
CA PRO A 34 6.63 -6.11 3.02
C PRO A 34 5.10 -6.27 2.95
N ASN A 35 4.45 -5.57 2.00
CA ASN A 35 3.00 -5.63 1.80
C ASN A 35 2.54 -7.02 1.36
N TYR A 36 3.31 -7.70 0.49
CA TYR A 36 3.06 -9.10 0.13
C TYR A 36 3.04 -10.00 1.36
N LEU A 37 4.05 -9.86 2.23
CA LEU A 37 4.15 -10.64 3.47
C LEU A 37 3.01 -10.39 4.45
N LEU A 38 2.46 -9.17 4.46
CA LEU A 38 1.32 -8.79 5.30
C LEU A 38 -0.04 -9.12 4.66
N GLY A 39 -0.07 -9.62 3.42
CA GLY A 39 -1.31 -9.82 2.67
C GLY A 39 -2.08 -8.53 2.40
N VAL A 40 -1.40 -7.38 2.46
CA VAL A 40 -1.95 -6.05 2.19
C VAL A 40 -1.57 -5.55 0.80
N GLU A 41 -1.27 -6.47 -0.12
CA GLU A 41 -1.10 -6.09 -1.52
C GLU A 41 -2.31 -5.28 -1.96
N GLU A 42 -2.04 -4.08 -2.44
CA GLU A 42 -3.04 -3.33 -3.16
C GLU A 42 -3.48 -4.24 -4.30
N LYS A 43 -4.79 -4.55 -4.36
CA LYS A 43 -5.37 -5.10 -5.58
C LYS A 43 -4.85 -4.24 -6.72
N GLU A 44 -4.44 -4.87 -7.84
CA GLU A 44 -4.08 -4.15 -9.05
C GLU A 44 -5.04 -2.96 -9.20
N GLU A 45 -4.49 -1.75 -9.04
CA GLU A 45 -5.29 -0.55 -9.20
C GLU A 45 -5.89 -0.63 -10.59
N ASP A 46 -7.20 -0.44 -10.69
CA ASP A 46 -7.85 -0.42 -11.99
C ASP A 46 -7.13 0.61 -12.87
N ALA A 47 -6.98 0.30 -14.17
CA ALA A 47 -6.28 1.19 -15.09
C ALA A 47 -6.86 2.61 -15.06
N PHE A 48 -8.17 2.73 -14.82
CA PHE A 48 -8.86 3.99 -14.61
C PHE A 48 -8.36 4.72 -13.34
N ASP A 49 -8.24 4.02 -12.21
CA ASP A 49 -7.80 4.61 -10.95
C ASP A 49 -6.37 5.16 -11.06
N MET A 50 -5.47 4.39 -11.68
CA MET A 50 -4.10 4.83 -11.95
C MET A 50 -4.05 6.07 -12.85
N GLU A 51 -4.81 6.07 -13.95
CA GLU A 51 -4.87 7.22 -14.86
C GLU A 51 -5.40 8.47 -14.15
N MET A 52 -6.48 8.33 -13.37
CA MET A 52 -7.07 9.42 -12.62
C MET A 52 -6.09 9.98 -11.58
N LYS A 53 -5.41 9.14 -10.80
CA LYS A 53 -4.38 9.60 -9.84
C LYS A 53 -3.27 10.39 -10.52
N ASN A 54 -2.81 9.93 -11.68
CA ASN A 54 -1.76 10.60 -12.44
C ASN A 54 -2.21 11.95 -13.01
N LEU A 55 -3.44 12.05 -13.51
CA LEU A 55 -4.01 13.31 -13.98
C LEU A 55 -4.21 14.30 -12.83
N LEU A 56 -4.77 13.83 -11.70
CA LEU A 56 -5.00 14.65 -10.51
C LEU A 56 -3.71 15.23 -9.93
N ARG A 57 -2.62 14.44 -9.89
CA ARG A 57 -1.30 14.91 -9.44
C ARG A 57 -0.73 16.07 -10.26
N ARG A 58 -1.11 16.18 -11.53
CA ARG A 58 -0.65 17.25 -12.43
C ARG A 58 -1.40 18.57 -12.21
N ILE A 59 -2.55 18.53 -11.53
CA ILE A 59 -3.35 19.72 -11.23
C ILE A 59 -2.85 20.32 -9.93
N THR A 60 -2.06 21.39 -10.04
CA THR A 60 -1.46 22.06 -8.88
C THR A 60 -2.35 23.16 -8.30
N ASP A 61 -3.17 23.81 -9.14
CA ASP A 61 -4.03 24.94 -8.76
C ASP A 61 -5.22 24.51 -7.89
N ASP A 62 -5.37 25.15 -6.73
CA ASP A 62 -6.39 24.77 -5.74
C ASP A 62 -7.82 25.14 -6.16
N ARG A 63 -7.99 26.18 -6.98
CA ARG A 63 -9.30 26.55 -7.52
C ARG A 63 -9.76 25.52 -8.55
N ALA A 64 -8.86 25.03 -9.40
CA ALA A 64 -9.12 23.95 -10.34
C ALA A 64 -9.49 22.65 -9.61
N LYS A 65 -8.77 22.30 -8.52
CA LYS A 65 -9.14 21.14 -7.67
C LYS A 65 -10.56 21.28 -7.10
N ALA A 66 -10.93 22.46 -6.60
CA ALA A 66 -12.26 22.69 -6.03
C ALA A 66 -13.38 22.53 -7.07
N ILE A 67 -13.18 23.04 -8.29
CA ILE A 67 -14.13 22.88 -9.40
C ILE A 67 -14.27 21.40 -9.77
N LEU A 68 -13.15 20.69 -9.89
CA LEU A 68 -13.14 19.28 -10.25
C LEU A 68 -13.87 18.43 -9.20
N VAL A 69 -13.65 18.69 -7.91
CA VAL A 69 -14.38 18.02 -6.82
C VAL A 69 -15.88 18.27 -6.94
N ALA A 70 -16.30 19.50 -7.21
CA ALA A 70 -17.72 19.83 -7.38
C ALA A 70 -18.34 19.10 -8.60
N GLN A 71 -17.59 18.97 -9.69
CA GLN A 71 -18.03 18.25 -10.88
C GLN A 71 -18.14 16.73 -10.65
N ILE A 72 -17.14 16.12 -10.01
CA ILE A 72 -17.16 14.69 -9.67
C ILE A 72 -18.36 14.39 -8.77
N LYS A 73 -18.60 15.22 -7.75
CA LYS A 73 -19.77 15.13 -6.87
C LYS A 73 -21.09 15.18 -7.63
N ALA A 74 -21.23 16.16 -8.53
CA ALA A 74 -22.43 16.30 -9.37
C ALA A 74 -22.66 15.08 -10.27
N VAL A 75 -21.60 14.52 -10.86
CA VAL A 75 -21.71 13.32 -11.73
C VAL A 75 -22.04 12.07 -10.91
N ALA A 76 -21.47 11.93 -9.72
CA ALA A 76 -21.67 10.79 -8.84
C ALA A 76 -22.96 10.87 -8.00
N ASN A 77 -23.73 11.97 -8.11
CA ASN A 77 -24.92 12.25 -7.30
C ASN A 77 -24.65 12.20 -5.78
N ILE A 78 -23.50 12.70 -5.34
CA ILE A 78 -23.06 12.79 -3.92
C ILE A 78 -22.63 14.20 -3.53
#